data_AF-A0A2A2GD83-F1
#
_entry.id   AF-A0A2A2GD83-F1
#
_cell.length_a   1.000
_cell.length_b   1.000
_cell.length_c   1.000
_cell.angle_alpha   90.00
_cell.angle_beta   90.00
_cell.angle_gamma   90.00
#
_symmetry.space_group_name_H-M   'P 1'
#
loop_
_entity.id
_entity.type
_entity.pdbx_description
1 polymer ?
#
loop_
_entity_poly.entity_id
_entity_poly.type
_entity_poly.pdbx_seq_one_letter_code
_entity_poly.pdbx_strand_id
1 'polypeptide(L)'
;MKRVVIFLITSAMAISMLQACGPSEEEIQQRKQARQDSLERVERQRLEQQRQDSIEQARQDSIETAKKEQKRNKIEYDSNGAFAVQVEAWRSKDKAEAQIQKWVDRGYENAYVVKMGNEETGNIWFRVRLGRVATKDMAKKLQDKLMRNHNEKSWISMTKEEKEE
;
A
#
# COMPACT_ATOMS: atom_id res chain seq x y z
N MET A 1 66.50 -55.49 -47.41
CA MET A 1 65.75 -54.25 -47.74
C MET A 1 64.23 -54.42 -47.70
N LYS A 2 63.62 -55.41 -48.37
CA LYS A 2 62.15 -55.56 -48.42
C LYS A 2 61.43 -55.64 -47.05
N ARG A 3 62.00 -56.34 -46.06
CA ARG A 3 61.41 -56.46 -44.71
C ARG A 3 61.42 -55.18 -43.87
N VAL A 4 62.44 -54.33 -44.06
CA VAL A 4 62.56 -53.04 -43.35
C VAL A 4 61.57 -52.02 -43.92
N VAL A 5 61.37 -52.04 -45.24
CA VAL A 5 60.36 -51.21 -45.93
C VAL A 5 58.95 -51.59 -45.49
N ILE A 6 58.63 -52.87 -45.37
CA ILE A 6 57.33 -53.33 -44.86
C ILE A 6 57.09 -52.85 -43.43
N PHE A 7 58.09 -52.98 -42.55
CA PHE A 7 57.98 -52.54 -41.16
C PHE A 7 57.74 -51.03 -41.00
N LEU A 8 58.43 -50.21 -41.81
CA LEU A 8 58.25 -48.76 -41.82
C LEU A 8 56.87 -48.35 -42.34
N ILE A 9 56.36 -49.05 -43.36
CA ILE A 9 55.00 -48.80 -43.87
C ILE A 9 53.95 -49.17 -42.81
N THR A 10 54.08 -50.32 -42.15
CA THR A 10 53.12 -50.73 -41.10
C THR A 10 53.17 -49.82 -39.87
N SER A 11 54.35 -49.33 -39.50
CA SER A 11 54.49 -48.40 -38.37
C SER A 11 53.91 -47.02 -38.67
N ALA A 12 54.10 -46.50 -39.89
CA ALA A 12 53.51 -45.23 -40.31
C ALA A 12 51.97 -45.30 -40.37
N MET A 13 51.43 -46.45 -40.80
CA MET A 13 49.99 -46.70 -40.88
C MET A 13 49.34 -46.86 -39.50
N ALA A 14 50.06 -47.40 -38.51
CA ALA A 14 49.58 -47.46 -37.13
C ALA A 14 49.59 -46.09 -36.44
N ILE A 15 50.56 -45.23 -36.76
CA ILE A 15 50.66 -43.87 -36.20
C ILE A 15 49.59 -42.94 -36.80
N SER A 16 49.20 -43.12 -38.06
CA SER A 16 48.11 -42.33 -38.68
C SER A 16 46.73 -42.65 -38.10
N MET A 17 46.49 -43.87 -37.60
CA MET A 17 45.23 -44.24 -36.95
C MET A 17 45.08 -43.65 -35.54
N LEU A 18 46.16 -43.21 -34.89
CA LEU A 18 46.12 -42.58 -33.57
C LEU A 18 45.80 -41.08 -33.62
N GLN A 19 45.81 -40.45 -34.80
CA GLN A 19 45.46 -39.03 -34.96
C GLN A 19 43.96 -38.80 -35.28
N ALA A 20 43.15 -39.86 -35.35
CA ALA A 20 41.72 -39.79 -35.59
C ALA A 20 40.87 -39.62 -34.31
N CYS A 21 41.50 -39.37 -33.15
CA CYS A 21 40.81 -39.17 -31.88
C CYS A 21 40.58 -37.67 -31.60
N GLY A 22 40.01 -36.96 -32.58
CA GLY A 22 39.43 -35.64 -32.42
C GLY A 22 37.91 -35.75 -32.42
N PRO A 23 37.16 -34.93 -31.65
CA PRO A 23 35.71 -34.94 -31.71
C PRO A 23 35.27 -34.68 -33.15
N SER A 24 34.32 -35.50 -33.62
CA SER A 24 33.76 -35.36 -34.97
C SER A 24 33.08 -33.99 -35.13
N GLU A 25 32.98 -33.49 -36.36
CA GLU A 25 32.34 -32.19 -36.61
C GLU A 25 30.90 -32.15 -36.07
N GLU A 26 30.18 -33.28 -36.12
CA GLU A 26 28.84 -33.42 -35.56
C GLU A 26 28.82 -33.23 -34.04
N GLU A 27 29.75 -33.83 -33.30
CA GLU A 27 29.86 -33.65 -31.84
C GLU A 27 30.19 -32.20 -31.47
N ILE A 28 30.99 -31.51 -32.28
CA ILE A 28 31.30 -30.09 -32.07
C ILE A 28 30.04 -29.24 -32.27
N GLN A 29 29.23 -29.53 -33.30
CA GLN A 29 27.98 -28.81 -33.55
C GLN A 29 26.93 -29.07 -32.47
N GLN A 30 26.75 -30.32 -32.04
CA GLN A 30 25.84 -30.66 -30.95
C GLN A 30 26.23 -29.95 -29.64
N ARG A 31 27.53 -29.89 -29.32
CA ARG A 31 28.01 -29.14 -28.14
C ARG A 31 27.75 -27.63 -28.27
N LYS A 32 27.86 -27.05 -29.46
CA LYS A 32 27.56 -25.62 -29.69
C LYS A 32 26.06 -25.34 -29.54
N GLN A 33 25.21 -26.18 -30.10
CA GLN A 33 23.75 -26.09 -29.95
C GLN A 33 23.34 -26.24 -28.49
N ALA A 34 23.83 -27.27 -27.80
CA ALA A 34 23.56 -27.47 -26.38
C ALA A 34 23.98 -26.26 -25.51
N ARG A 35 25.11 -25.61 -25.85
CA ARG A 35 25.53 -24.36 -25.19
C ARG A 35 24.57 -23.21 -25.48
N GLN A 36 24.16 -23.02 -26.74
CA GLN A 36 23.20 -21.97 -27.10
C GLN A 36 21.85 -22.17 -26.42
N ASP A 37 21.32 -23.38 -26.45
CA ASP A 37 20.06 -23.75 -25.78
C ASP A 37 20.15 -23.53 -24.27
N SER A 38 21.31 -23.87 -23.66
CA SER A 38 21.52 -23.63 -22.24
C SER A 38 21.55 -22.15 -21.89
N LEU A 39 22.14 -21.30 -22.74
CA LEU A 39 22.18 -19.85 -22.55
C LEU A 39 20.78 -19.24 -22.67
N GLU A 40 20.02 -19.63 -23.70
CA GLU A 40 18.66 -19.11 -23.92
C GLU A 40 17.71 -19.50 -22.77
N ARG A 41 17.88 -20.70 -22.19
CA ARG A 41 17.13 -21.10 -20.99
C ARG A 41 17.45 -20.21 -19.79
N VAL A 42 18.73 -19.91 -19.56
CA VAL A 42 19.14 -19.03 -18.45
C VAL A 42 18.62 -17.61 -18.65
N GLU A 43 18.65 -17.09 -19.87
CA GLU A 43 18.09 -15.77 -20.19
C GLU A 43 16.57 -15.72 -19.97
N ARG A 44 15.82 -16.72 -20.47
CA ARG A 44 14.38 -16.83 -20.22
C ARG A 44 14.06 -16.88 -18.74
N GLN A 45 14.77 -17.71 -17.98
CA GLN A 45 14.57 -17.82 -16.54
C GLN A 45 14.87 -16.51 -15.81
N ARG A 46 15.94 -15.79 -16.19
CA ARG A 46 16.26 -14.47 -15.61
C ARG A 46 15.18 -13.44 -15.92
N LEU A 47 14.68 -13.41 -17.15
CA LEU A 47 13.63 -12.47 -17.55
C LEU A 47 12.31 -12.75 -16.79
N GLU A 48 11.94 -14.03 -16.64
CA GLU A 48 10.77 -14.43 -15.86
C GLU A 48 10.93 -14.05 -14.39
N GLN A 49 12.10 -14.29 -13.81
CA GLN A 49 12.40 -13.90 -12.44
C GLN A 49 12.31 -12.39 -12.25
N GLN A 50 12.94 -11.59 -13.13
CA GLN A 50 12.83 -10.13 -13.09
C GLN A 50 11.39 -9.65 -13.21
N ARG A 51 10.57 -10.30 -14.05
CA ARG A 51 9.15 -9.97 -14.18
C ARG A 51 8.39 -10.25 -12.88
N GLN A 52 8.63 -11.40 -12.26
CA GLN A 52 8.01 -11.75 -10.97
C GLN A 52 8.44 -10.78 -9.87
N ASP A 53 9.73 -10.48 -9.77
CA ASP A 53 10.28 -9.55 -8.79
C ASP A 53 9.69 -8.16 -8.97
N SER A 54 9.55 -7.70 -10.22
CA SER A 54 8.91 -6.40 -10.53
C SER A 54 7.43 -6.37 -10.13
N ILE A 55 6.68 -7.46 -10.37
CA ILE A 55 5.27 -7.56 -9.96
C ILE A 55 5.15 -7.54 -8.44
N GLU A 56 6.00 -8.29 -7.73
CA GLU A 56 5.98 -8.35 -6.28
C GLU A 56 6.36 -6.99 -5.67
N GLN A 57 7.38 -6.31 -6.21
CA GLN A 57 7.74 -4.97 -5.77
C GLN A 57 6.58 -3.98 -5.99
N ALA A 58 5.95 -3.98 -7.17
CA ALA A 58 4.81 -3.12 -7.44
C ALA A 58 3.62 -3.39 -6.50
N ARG A 59 3.39 -4.66 -6.16
CA ARG A 59 2.38 -5.07 -5.17
C ARG A 59 2.71 -4.53 -3.78
N GLN A 60 3.96 -4.66 -3.34
CA GLN A 60 4.40 -4.16 -2.04
C GLN A 60 4.27 -2.64 -1.94
N ASP A 61 4.70 -1.92 -2.97
CA ASP A 61 4.59 -0.45 -3.06
C ASP A 61 3.13 0.02 -3.02
N SER A 62 2.24 -0.70 -3.70
CA SER A 62 0.80 -0.44 -3.67
C SER A 62 0.22 -0.64 -2.26
N ILE A 63 0.56 -1.74 -1.59
CA ILE A 63 0.11 -2.04 -0.21
C ILE A 63 0.63 -0.99 0.77
N GLU A 64 1.90 -0.59 0.64
CA GLU A 64 2.50 0.43 1.51
C GLU A 64 1.82 1.78 1.33
N THR A 65 1.57 2.17 0.07
CA THR A 65 0.85 3.42 -0.26
C THR A 65 -0.55 3.42 0.35
N ALA A 66 -1.31 2.34 0.17
CA ALA A 66 -2.65 2.19 0.75
C ALA A 66 -2.62 2.27 2.29
N LYS A 67 -1.64 1.64 2.95
CA LYS A 67 -1.45 1.74 4.41
C LYS A 67 -1.13 3.17 4.86
N LYS A 68 -0.28 3.89 4.12
CA LYS A 68 0.06 5.29 4.40
C LYS A 68 -1.17 6.19 4.28
N GLU A 69 -1.97 5.99 3.23
CA GLU A 69 -3.23 6.74 3.05
C GLU A 69 -4.24 6.43 4.15
N GLN A 70 -4.40 5.15 4.51
CA GLN A 70 -5.28 4.74 5.61
C GLN A 70 -4.86 5.41 6.93
N LYS A 71 -3.56 5.41 7.25
CA LYS A 71 -3.03 6.09 8.44
C LYS A 71 -3.26 7.61 8.38
N ARG A 72 -3.07 8.24 7.23
CA ARG A 72 -3.29 9.69 7.05
C ARG A 72 -4.75 10.09 7.23
N ASN A 73 -5.68 9.24 6.79
CA ASN A 73 -7.12 9.45 6.82
C ASN A 73 -7.77 8.97 8.14
N LYS A 74 -7.05 8.24 8.98
CA LYS A 74 -7.51 7.84 10.31
C LYS A 74 -7.71 9.09 11.16
N ILE A 75 -8.91 9.23 11.71
CA ILE A 75 -9.22 10.23 12.73
C ILE A 75 -8.97 9.59 14.08
N GLU A 76 -8.15 10.24 14.90
CA GLU A 76 -7.84 9.80 16.25
C GLU A 76 -8.59 10.71 17.22
N TYR A 77 -9.36 10.08 18.09
CA TYR A 77 -10.19 10.74 19.07
C TYR A 77 -9.52 10.68 20.43
N ASP A 78 -9.71 11.73 21.22
CA ASP A 78 -9.21 11.89 22.57
C ASP A 78 -10.37 12.42 23.41
N SER A 79 -10.71 11.74 24.50
CA SER A 79 -11.78 12.19 25.42
C SER A 79 -11.55 13.61 25.93
N ASN A 80 -10.29 14.04 26.03
CA ASN A 80 -9.85 15.37 26.45
C ASN A 80 -9.42 16.26 25.28
N GLY A 81 -9.68 15.85 24.04
CA GLY A 81 -9.29 16.58 22.83
C GLY A 81 -9.80 18.01 22.83
N ALA A 82 -8.94 18.95 22.47
CA ALA A 82 -9.22 20.38 22.53
C ALA A 82 -10.19 20.88 21.44
N PHE A 83 -10.37 20.11 20.36
CA PHE A 83 -11.17 20.51 19.20
C PHE A 83 -12.29 19.53 18.89
N ALA A 84 -13.39 20.04 18.35
CA ALA A 84 -14.48 19.24 17.83
C ALA A 84 -15.09 19.90 16.59
N VAL A 85 -15.78 19.10 15.78
CA VAL A 85 -16.46 19.58 14.58
C VAL A 85 -17.95 19.68 14.87
N GLN A 86 -18.48 20.90 14.94
CA GLN A 86 -19.89 21.18 15.08
C GLN A 86 -20.60 21.03 13.73
N VAL A 87 -21.68 20.25 13.69
CA VAL A 87 -22.45 20.00 12.48
C VAL A 87 -23.82 20.69 12.53
N GLU A 88 -24.44 20.76 13.70
CA GLU A 88 -25.79 21.28 13.84
C GLU A 88 -25.97 22.00 15.19
N ALA A 89 -27.00 22.85 15.28
CA ALA A 89 -27.40 23.51 16.52
C ALA A 89 -28.93 23.61 16.61
N TRP A 90 -29.49 23.19 17.73
CA TRP A 90 -30.93 23.06 17.94
C TRP A 90 -31.39 23.80 19.19
N ARG A 91 -32.65 24.26 19.21
CA ARG A 91 -33.27 24.84 20.42
C ARG A 91 -33.85 23.79 21.37
N SER A 92 -34.10 22.57 20.87
CA SER A 92 -34.62 21.44 21.66
C SER A 92 -33.51 20.42 21.91
N LYS A 93 -33.39 19.99 23.17
CA LYS A 93 -32.46 18.95 23.60
C LYS A 93 -32.75 17.62 22.89
N ASP A 94 -34.01 17.17 22.94
CA ASP A 94 -34.43 15.89 22.36
C ASP A 94 -34.17 15.84 20.85
N LYS A 95 -34.36 16.96 20.14
CA LYS A 95 -34.00 17.04 18.72
C LYS A 95 -32.50 16.90 18.50
N ALA A 96 -31.67 17.56 19.30
CA ALA A 96 -30.22 17.44 19.20
C ALA A 96 -29.76 15.99 19.51
N GLU A 97 -30.34 15.36 20.52
CA GLU A 97 -30.04 13.98 20.91
C GLU A 97 -30.46 12.98 19.82
N ALA A 98 -31.62 13.18 19.18
CA ALA A 98 -32.02 12.36 18.04
C ALA A 98 -31.04 12.44 16.86
N GLN A 99 -30.38 13.59 16.65
CA GLN A 99 -29.36 13.73 15.61
C GLN A 99 -28.07 12.99 15.94
N ILE A 100 -27.77 12.73 17.22
CA ILE A 100 -26.62 11.91 17.61
C ILE A 100 -26.74 10.51 17.00
N GLN A 101 -27.91 9.87 17.14
CA GLN A 101 -28.11 8.52 16.62
C GLN A 101 -27.87 8.46 15.10
N LYS A 102 -28.39 9.45 14.35
CA LYS A 102 -28.13 9.58 12.90
C LYS A 102 -26.63 9.65 12.56
N TRP A 103 -25.83 10.34 13.37
CA TRP A 103 -24.38 10.42 13.16
C TRP A 103 -23.65 9.13 13.57
N VAL A 104 -24.08 8.48 14.64
CA VAL A 104 -23.58 7.16 15.05
C VAL A 104 -23.83 6.13 13.95
N ASP A 105 -25.05 6.08 13.39
CA ASP A 105 -25.42 5.18 12.29
C ASP A 105 -24.60 5.45 11.02
N ARG A 106 -24.09 6.68 10.85
CA ARG A 106 -23.17 7.06 9.77
C ARG A 106 -21.69 6.75 10.08
N GLY A 107 -21.40 6.11 11.21
CA GLY A 107 -20.05 5.72 11.63
C GLY A 107 -19.30 6.79 12.43
N TYR A 108 -20.00 7.76 13.02
CA TYR A 108 -19.41 8.79 13.88
C TYR A 108 -19.83 8.57 15.34
N GLU A 109 -19.28 7.52 15.96
CA GLU A 109 -19.63 7.10 17.32
C GLU A 109 -19.31 8.16 18.39
N ASN A 110 -18.34 9.03 18.15
CA ASN A 110 -17.97 10.14 19.04
C ASN A 110 -18.83 11.40 18.82
N ALA A 111 -20.10 11.23 18.48
CA ALA A 111 -21.08 12.31 18.38
C ALA A 111 -21.63 12.64 19.78
N TYR A 112 -21.73 13.93 20.13
CA TYR A 112 -22.28 14.37 21.41
C TYR A 112 -22.93 15.74 21.33
N VAL A 113 -23.81 16.03 22.29
CA VAL A 113 -24.49 17.32 22.42
C VAL A 113 -23.82 18.17 23.51
N VAL A 114 -23.67 19.47 23.25
CA VAL A 114 -23.26 20.46 24.24
C VAL A 114 -24.35 21.52 24.37
N LYS A 115 -24.77 21.79 25.61
CA LYS A 115 -25.64 22.91 25.95
C LYS A 115 -24.80 24.19 26.04
N MET A 116 -25.18 25.22 25.31
CA MET A 116 -24.54 26.54 25.30
C MET A 116 -25.58 27.64 25.43
N GLY A 117 -25.20 28.77 26.02
CA GLY A 117 -26.06 29.95 26.18
C GLY A 117 -26.56 30.13 27.61
N ASN A 118 -27.45 31.10 27.81
CA ASN A 118 -27.91 31.52 29.12
C ASN A 118 -29.31 30.96 29.42
N GLU A 119 -29.46 30.29 30.58
CA GLU A 119 -30.71 29.66 30.98
C GLU A 119 -31.76 30.64 31.47
N GLU A 120 -31.34 31.70 32.17
CA GLU A 120 -32.22 32.74 32.71
C GLU A 120 -32.95 33.50 31.60
N THR A 121 -32.27 33.75 30.49
CA THR A 121 -32.85 34.39 29.29
C THR A 121 -33.57 33.41 28.37
N GLY A 122 -33.47 32.10 28.61
CA GLY A 122 -33.99 31.06 27.72
C GLY A 122 -33.25 30.94 26.37
N ASN A 123 -32.12 31.63 26.19
CA ASN A 123 -31.32 31.58 24.96
C ASN A 123 -30.33 30.42 24.95
N ILE A 124 -30.86 29.22 25.17
CA ILE A 124 -30.12 27.96 25.18
C ILE A 124 -30.07 27.32 23.78
N TRP A 125 -28.90 26.86 23.38
CA TRP A 125 -28.67 26.08 22.17
C TRP A 125 -28.01 24.74 22.51
N PHE A 126 -28.49 23.69 21.87
CA PHE A 126 -27.93 22.35 21.94
C PHE A 126 -27.15 22.09 20.65
N ARG A 127 -25.83 22.19 20.74
CA ARG A 127 -24.90 22.04 19.61
C ARG A 127 -24.51 20.58 19.48
N VAL A 128 -24.68 20.03 18.28
CA VAL A 128 -24.25 18.67 17.94
C VAL A 128 -22.81 18.75 17.42
N ARG A 129 -21.90 18.09 18.14
CA ARG A 129 -20.46 18.08 17.85
C ARG A 129 -20.00 16.64 17.63
N LEU A 130 -19.07 16.46 16.69
CA LEU A 130 -18.43 15.20 16.39
C LEU A 130 -16.95 15.26 16.81
N GLY A 131 -16.48 14.20 17.46
CA GLY A 131 -15.08 13.97 17.75
C GLY A 131 -14.71 14.26 19.20
N ARG A 132 -13.97 15.36 19.43
CA ARG A 132 -12.90 15.52 20.45
C ARG A 132 -11.59 14.95 19.92
N VAL A 133 -10.84 15.83 19.28
CA VAL A 133 -9.54 15.54 18.70
C VAL A 133 -8.50 16.50 19.28
N ALA A 134 -7.27 16.02 19.44
CA ALA A 134 -6.23 16.78 20.11
C ALA A 134 -5.83 18.06 19.34
N THR A 135 -5.85 18.01 18.01
CA THR A 135 -5.31 19.09 17.15
C THR A 135 -6.34 19.63 16.18
N LYS A 136 -6.17 20.91 15.80
CA LYS A 136 -6.99 21.58 14.79
C LYS A 136 -6.91 20.87 13.43
N ASP A 137 -5.75 20.33 13.07
CA ASP A 137 -5.56 19.59 11.82
C ASP A 137 -6.41 18.31 11.76
N MET A 138 -6.50 17.58 12.88
CA MET A 138 -7.40 16.43 12.94
C MET A 138 -8.86 16.85 12.84
N ALA A 139 -9.24 17.99 13.42
CA ALA A 139 -10.58 18.53 13.28
C ALA A 139 -10.87 18.94 11.83
N LYS A 140 -9.88 19.50 11.13
CA LYS A 140 -9.98 19.83 9.71
C LYS A 140 -10.13 18.59 8.85
N LYS A 141 -9.35 17.53 9.09
CA LYS A 141 -9.53 16.23 8.41
C LYS A 141 -10.93 15.65 8.63
N LEU A 142 -11.45 15.74 9.86
CA LEU A 142 -12.81 15.28 10.17
C LEU A 142 -13.88 16.11 9.43
N GLN A 143 -13.74 17.44 9.43
CA GLN A 143 -14.59 18.35 8.65
C GLN A 143 -14.56 18.01 7.15
N ASP A 144 -13.37 17.81 6.57
CA ASP A 144 -13.26 17.49 5.16
C ASP A 144 -13.84 16.10 4.83
N LYS A 145 -13.71 15.13 5.75
CA LYS A 145 -14.36 13.82 5.63
C LYS A 145 -15.89 13.95 5.63
N LEU A 146 -16.45 14.79 6.49
CA LEU A 146 -17.90 15.05 6.53
C LEU A 146 -18.39 15.68 5.22
N MET A 147 -17.65 16.67 4.70
CA MET A 147 -17.98 17.30 3.43
C MET A 147 -17.94 16.29 2.28
N ARG A 148 -16.87 15.47 2.17
CA ARG A 148 -16.73 14.48 1.08
C ARG A 148 -17.78 13.38 1.14
N ASN A 149 -18.09 12.85 2.32
CA ASN A 149 -18.92 11.66 2.46
C ASN A 149 -20.41 11.99 2.58
N HIS A 150 -20.76 13.18 3.08
CA HIS A 150 -22.13 13.54 3.41
C HIS A 150 -22.56 14.92 2.86
N ASN A 151 -21.67 15.66 2.20
CA ASN A 151 -21.89 17.04 1.77
C ASN A 151 -22.34 17.95 2.94
N GLU A 152 -21.84 17.66 4.14
CA GLU A 152 -22.27 18.34 5.37
C GLU A 152 -21.38 19.55 5.67
N LYS A 153 -22.00 20.73 5.81
CA LYS A 153 -21.30 21.93 6.28
C LYS A 153 -21.08 21.84 7.78
N SER A 154 -19.90 22.26 8.23
CA SER A 154 -19.53 22.14 9.64
C SER A 154 -18.51 23.18 10.04
N TRP A 155 -18.37 23.39 11.35
CA TRP A 155 -17.47 24.38 11.94
C TRP A 155 -16.54 23.72 12.95
N ILE A 156 -15.25 24.06 12.91
CA ILE A 156 -14.30 23.62 13.93
C ILE A 156 -14.47 24.54 15.14
N SER A 157 -14.66 23.95 16.32
CA SER A 157 -14.86 24.65 17.59
C SER A 157 -13.95 24.07 18.67
N MET A 158 -13.67 24.85 19.70
CA MET A 158 -12.94 24.35 20.86
C MET A 158 -13.90 23.64 21.82
N THR A 159 -13.44 22.56 22.43
CA THR A 159 -14.25 21.76 23.38
C THR A 159 -14.37 22.44 24.73
N LYS A 160 -13.34 23.21 25.11
CA LYS A 160 -13.33 24.13 26.24
C LYS A 160 -13.65 25.52 25.71
N GLU A 161 -14.92 25.79 25.43
CA GLU A 161 -15.40 27.18 25.37
C GLU A 161 -15.85 27.53 26.80
N GLU A 162 -15.30 28.62 27.31
CA GLU A 162 -15.35 29.08 28.70
C GLU A 162 -16.79 29.11 29.21
N LYS A 163 -16.99 28.61 30.43
CA LYS A 163 -18.11 29.07 31.24
C LYS A 163 -17.85 30.55 31.45
N GLU A 164 -18.54 31.42 30.73
CA GLU A 164 -18.75 32.78 31.22
C GLU A 164 -19.56 32.62 32.50
N GLU A 165 -18.86 32.70 33.64
CA GLU A 165 -19.44 32.90 34.97
C GLU A 165 -20.12 34.27 35.07
#